data_AF-A0A2N7FD31-F1
#
_entry.id   AF-A0A2N7FD31-F1
#
_cell.length_a   1.000
_cell.length_b   1.000
_cell.length_c   1.000
_cell.angle_alpha   90.00
_cell.angle_beta   90.00
_cell.angle_gamma   90.00
#
_symmetry.space_group_name_H-M   'P 1'
#
loop_
_entity.id
_entity.type
_entity.pdbx_description
1 polymer ?
#
loop_
_entity_poly.entity_id
_entity_poly.type
_entity_poly.pdbx_seq_one_letter_code
_entity_poly.pdbx_strand_id
1 'polypeptide(L)'
;MKEQQSLYSRFYKAQDRFASLEQVQGHEPFVIRDYIQCGLTLSAYYEKHAAQENILLCEFYLRQVFFHLIEAIESPDRSFTFRHTCLDSIHSPLFYLKRHYCQQPQGQARFLNLSQTLQQVQAPLG
;
A
#
# COMPACT_ATOMS: atom_id res chain seq x y z
N MET A 1 2.39 -1.33 23.84
CA MET A 1 2.38 -2.81 23.68
C MET A 1 1.03 -3.32 23.17
N LYS A 2 -0.08 -3.25 23.92
CA LYS A 2 -1.40 -3.77 23.47
C LYS A 2 -1.93 -3.09 22.20
N GLU A 3 -1.80 -1.77 22.10
CA GLU A 3 -2.23 -1.00 20.92
C GLU A 3 -1.42 -1.38 19.67
N GLN A 4 -0.09 -1.42 19.78
CA GLN A 4 0.80 -1.83 18.70
C GLN A 4 0.49 -3.25 18.20
N GLN A 5 0.27 -4.20 19.12
CA GLN A 5 -0.14 -5.57 18.76
C GLN A 5 -1.48 -5.60 18.00
N SER A 6 -2.43 -4.77 18.39
CA SER A 6 -3.71 -4.63 17.69
C SER A 6 -3.53 -4.08 16.27
N LEU A 7 -2.71 -3.04 16.10
CA LEU A 7 -2.38 -2.47 14.78
C LEU A 7 -1.74 -3.52 13.86
N TYR A 8 -0.75 -4.25 14.36
CA TYR A 8 -0.11 -5.33 13.62
C TYR A 8 -1.08 -6.45 13.26
N SER A 9 -1.88 -6.91 14.22
CA SER A 9 -2.85 -7.98 13.97
C SER A 9 -3.87 -7.58 12.90
N ARG A 10 -4.34 -6.33 12.91
CA ARG A 10 -5.23 -5.81 11.86
C ARG A 10 -4.55 -5.75 10.51
N PHE A 11 -3.33 -5.23 10.45
CA PHE A 11 -2.56 -5.14 9.22
C PHE A 11 -2.34 -6.50 8.56
N TYR A 12 -1.84 -7.48 9.32
CA TYR A 12 -1.56 -8.80 8.76
C TYR A 12 -2.84 -9.52 8.33
N LYS A 13 -3.94 -9.41 9.09
CA LYS A 13 -5.24 -9.97 8.65
C LYS A 13 -5.75 -9.33 7.35
N ALA A 14 -5.57 -8.02 7.19
CA ALA A 14 -5.96 -7.32 5.96
C ALA A 14 -5.05 -7.71 4.80
N GLN A 15 -3.75 -7.88 5.05
CA GLN A 15 -2.78 -8.37 4.06
C GLN A 15 -3.12 -9.79 3.58
N ASP A 16 -3.41 -10.72 4.50
CA ASP A 16 -3.76 -12.10 4.17
C ASP A 16 -5.02 -12.15 3.30
N ARG A 17 -6.03 -11.33 3.63
CA ARG A 17 -7.25 -11.18 2.81
C ARG A 17 -6.97 -10.62 1.44
N PHE A 18 -6.12 -9.59 1.35
CA PHE A 18 -5.69 -9.02 0.08
C PHE A 18 -4.96 -10.06 -0.78
N ALA A 19 -4.09 -10.87 -0.18
CA ALA A 19 -3.34 -11.92 -0.86
C ALA A 19 -4.20 -13.11 -1.33
N SER A 20 -5.34 -13.36 -0.68
CA SER A 20 -6.25 -14.45 -1.04
C SER A 20 -6.92 -14.23 -2.41
N LEU A 21 -6.98 -15.29 -3.23
CA LEU A 21 -7.68 -15.28 -4.52
C LEU A 21 -9.17 -15.62 -4.38
N GLU A 22 -9.52 -16.51 -3.45
CA GLU A 22 -10.87 -17.06 -3.30
C GLU A 22 -11.80 -16.20 -2.42
N GLN A 23 -11.24 -15.48 -1.44
CA GLN A 23 -12.05 -14.78 -0.43
C GLN A 23 -12.55 -13.39 -0.85
N VAL A 24 -12.21 -12.93 -2.06
CA VAL A 24 -12.34 -11.50 -2.42
C VAL A 24 -13.40 -11.23 -3.48
N GLN A 25 -13.96 -12.26 -4.11
CA GLN A 25 -14.95 -12.09 -5.18
C GLN A 25 -16.22 -11.38 -4.67
N GLY A 26 -16.54 -10.23 -5.25
CA GLY A 26 -17.69 -9.38 -4.86
C GLY A 26 -17.43 -8.45 -3.66
N HIS A 27 -16.23 -8.50 -3.07
CA HIS A 27 -15.81 -7.66 -1.95
C HIS A 27 -14.47 -6.95 -2.23
N GLU A 28 -14.02 -6.91 -3.49
CA GLU A 28 -12.73 -6.36 -3.91
C GLU A 28 -12.49 -4.95 -3.36
N PRO A 29 -13.43 -3.98 -3.51
CA PRO A 29 -13.21 -2.63 -3.02
C PRO A 29 -13.07 -2.54 -1.51
N PHE A 30 -13.74 -3.42 -0.77
CA PHE A 30 -13.64 -3.46 0.69
C PHE A 30 -12.28 -4.01 1.12
N VAL A 31 -11.87 -5.15 0.57
CA VAL A 31 -10.58 -5.78 0.91
C VAL A 31 -9.40 -4.87 0.57
N ILE A 32 -9.42 -4.26 -0.62
CA ILE A 32 -8.35 -3.36 -1.07
C ILE A 32 -8.29 -2.12 -0.17
N ARG A 33 -9.44 -1.49 0.12
CA ARG A 33 -9.50 -0.30 0.97
C ARG A 33 -9.06 -0.60 2.40
N ASP A 34 -9.49 -1.72 2.98
CA ASP A 34 -9.11 -2.12 4.35
C ASP A 34 -7.60 -2.36 4.45
N TYR A 35 -7.02 -3.03 3.47
CA TYR A 35 -5.57 -3.26 3.42
C TYR A 35 -4.78 -1.95 3.33
N ILE A 36 -5.15 -1.07 2.40
CA ILE A 36 -4.52 0.25 2.26
C ILE A 36 -4.65 1.03 3.57
N GLN A 37 -5.85 1.10 4.15
CA GLN A 37 -6.09 1.83 5.39
C GLN A 37 -5.25 1.28 6.55
N CYS A 38 -5.15 -0.04 6.68
CA CYS A 38 -4.31 -0.65 7.71
C CYS A 38 -2.84 -0.31 7.53
N GLY A 39 -2.32 -0.38 6.30
CA GLY A 39 -0.92 -0.02 6.01
C GLY A 39 -0.62 1.46 6.24
N LEU A 40 -1.53 2.35 5.84
CA LEU A 40 -1.42 3.78 6.12
C LEU A 40 -1.45 4.07 7.62
N THR A 41 -2.36 3.43 8.36
CA THR A 41 -2.45 3.58 9.82
C THR A 41 -1.14 3.14 10.50
N LEU A 42 -0.58 2.01 10.06
CA LEU A 42 0.68 1.50 10.60
C LEU A 42 1.87 2.38 10.22
N SER A 43 1.90 2.94 9.01
CA SER A 43 2.92 3.91 8.61
C SER A 43 2.86 5.22 9.40
N ALA A 44 1.66 5.70 9.71
CA ALA A 44 1.43 6.92 10.48
C ALA A 44 1.88 6.76 11.94
N TYR A 45 1.74 5.55 12.50
CA TYR A 45 2.26 5.21 13.82
C TYR A 45 3.79 5.43 13.94
N TYR A 46 4.51 5.28 12.83
CA TYR A 46 5.96 5.42 12.73
C TYR A 46 6.42 6.73 12.05
N GLU A 47 5.50 7.64 11.72
CA GLU A 47 5.83 8.87 11.00
C GLU A 47 6.73 9.79 11.83
N LYS A 48 7.43 10.71 11.14
CA LYS A 48 8.20 11.78 11.77
C LYS A 48 7.35 12.54 12.80
N HIS A 49 7.93 12.80 13.97
CA HIS A 49 7.28 13.43 15.12
C HIS A 49 6.24 12.58 15.85
N ALA A 50 6.03 11.31 15.47
CA ALA A 50 5.21 10.39 16.24
C ALA A 50 5.92 9.90 17.50
N ALA A 51 5.16 9.48 18.51
CA ALA A 51 5.70 8.95 19.77
C ALA A 51 6.55 7.68 19.58
N GLN A 52 6.36 6.96 18.47
CA GLN A 52 7.11 5.77 18.10
C GLN A 52 7.85 5.98 16.77
N GLU A 53 8.31 7.21 16.48
CA GLU A 53 8.97 7.56 15.22
C GLU A 53 9.98 6.49 14.77
N ASN A 54 9.77 5.99 13.55
CA ASN A 54 10.71 5.13 12.86
C ASN A 54 10.52 5.29 11.36
N ILE A 55 11.30 6.21 10.78
CA ILE A 55 11.19 6.58 9.37
C ILE A 55 11.35 5.36 8.45
N LEU A 56 12.19 4.38 8.80
CA LEU A 56 12.36 3.16 8.00
C LEU A 56 11.12 2.26 8.04
N LEU A 57 10.47 2.11 9.19
CA LEU A 57 9.21 1.35 9.28
C LEU A 57 8.05 2.09 8.60
N CYS A 58 8.02 3.42 8.68
CA CYS A 58 7.09 4.25 7.92
C CYS A 58 7.26 3.99 6.41
N GLU A 59 8.50 4.06 5.89
CA GLU A 59 8.82 3.75 4.49
C GLU A 59 8.41 2.32 4.13
N PHE A 60 8.75 1.35 4.98
CA PHE A 60 8.51 -0.07 4.77
C PHE A 60 7.03 -0.37 4.51
N TYR A 61 6.13 0.07 5.39
CA TYR A 61 4.69 -0.21 5.22
C TYR A 61 4.08 0.52 4.04
N LEU A 62 4.52 1.75 3.77
CA LEU A 62 4.07 2.51 2.61
C LEU A 62 4.47 1.84 1.30
N ARG A 63 5.75 1.42 1.18
CA ARG A 63 6.25 0.71 0.01
C ARG A 63 5.58 -0.65 -0.14
N GLN A 64 5.41 -1.40 0.94
CA GLN A 64 4.78 -2.72 0.91
C GLN A 64 3.38 -2.65 0.31
N VAL A 65 2.53 -1.73 0.78
CA VAL A 65 1.19 -1.55 0.20
C VAL A 65 1.29 -1.13 -1.27
N PHE A 66 2.14 -0.16 -1.60
CA PHE A 66 2.30 0.30 -2.97
C PHE A 66 2.69 -0.83 -3.93
N PHE A 67 3.73 -1.60 -3.61
CA PHE A 67 4.20 -2.69 -4.48
C PHE A 67 3.22 -3.86 -4.56
N HIS A 68 2.52 -4.21 -3.47
CA HIS A 68 1.46 -5.23 -3.56
C HIS A 68 0.29 -4.79 -4.46
N LEU A 69 -0.04 -3.50 -4.51
CA LEU A 69 -1.04 -3.00 -5.46
C LEU A 69 -0.51 -3.09 -6.90
N ILE A 70 0.75 -2.75 -7.16
CA ILE A 70 1.40 -2.91 -8.48
C ILE A 70 1.31 -4.38 -8.93
N GLU A 71 1.79 -5.30 -8.10
CA GLU A 71 1.76 -6.74 -8.37
C GLU A 71 0.33 -7.24 -8.63
N ALA A 72 -0.64 -6.75 -7.86
CA ALA A 72 -2.04 -7.08 -8.05
C ALA A 72 -2.63 -6.54 -9.37
N ILE A 73 -2.22 -5.35 -9.83
CA ILE A 73 -2.68 -4.78 -11.10
C ILE A 73 -2.12 -5.59 -12.29
N GLU A 74 -0.89 -6.08 -12.18
CA GLU A 74 -0.19 -6.82 -13.24
C GLU A 74 -0.54 -8.31 -13.24
N SER A 75 -1.03 -8.85 -12.12
CA SER A 75 -1.31 -10.28 -11.98
C SER A 75 -2.48 -10.73 -12.89
N PRO A 76 -2.26 -11.72 -13.77
CA PRO A 76 -3.32 -12.30 -14.59
C PRO A 76 -4.30 -13.17 -13.78
N ASP A 77 -3.89 -13.62 -12.59
CA ASP A 77 -4.70 -14.46 -11.70
C ASP A 77 -5.75 -13.64 -10.93
N ARG A 78 -5.64 -12.30 -10.96
CA ARG A 78 -6.59 -11.39 -10.33
C ARG A 78 -7.73 -11.04 -11.30
N SER A 79 -8.95 -10.96 -10.76
CA SER A 79 -10.11 -10.52 -11.53
C SER A 79 -9.89 -9.11 -12.09
N PHE A 80 -10.51 -8.82 -13.23
CA PHE A 80 -10.49 -7.48 -13.84
C PHE A 80 -10.90 -6.40 -12.82
N THR A 81 -11.97 -6.64 -12.06
CA THR A 81 -12.44 -5.72 -11.01
C THR A 81 -11.39 -5.48 -9.93
N PHE A 82 -10.70 -6.53 -9.48
CA PHE A 82 -9.64 -6.39 -8.47
C PHE A 82 -8.48 -5.54 -8.98
N ARG A 83 -8.02 -5.83 -10.20
CA ARG A 83 -6.93 -5.10 -10.87
C ARG A 83 -7.29 -3.62 -11.05
N HIS A 84 -8.48 -3.34 -11.56
CA HIS A 84 -8.97 -1.97 -11.77
C HIS A 84 -9.12 -1.21 -10.45
N THR A 85 -9.67 -1.86 -9.43
CA THR A 85 -9.83 -1.24 -8.10
C THR A 85 -8.48 -0.95 -7.43
N CYS A 86 -7.48 -1.83 -7.62
CA CYS A 86 -6.11 -1.56 -7.16
C CYS A 86 -5.52 -0.34 -7.88
N LEU A 87 -5.71 -0.24 -9.20
CA LEU A 87 -5.27 0.90 -9.99
C LEU A 87 -5.91 2.21 -9.52
N ASP A 88 -7.23 2.23 -9.32
CA ASP A 88 -7.93 3.43 -8.83
C ASP A 88 -7.46 3.85 -7.43
N SER A 89 -7.09 2.88 -6.61
CA SER A 89 -6.70 3.11 -5.21
C SER A 89 -5.22 3.44 -5.02
N ILE A 90 -4.37 3.24 -6.04
CA ILE A 90 -2.90 3.33 -5.92
C ILE A 90 -2.38 4.74 -5.63
N HIS A 91 -3.15 5.77 -5.98
CA HIS A 91 -2.80 7.16 -5.71
C HIS A 91 -2.69 7.45 -4.21
N SER A 92 -3.43 6.71 -3.37
CA SER A 92 -3.39 6.89 -1.92
C SER A 92 -2.00 6.57 -1.34
N PRO A 93 -1.45 5.34 -1.42
CA PRO A 93 -0.10 5.06 -0.93
C PRO A 93 0.97 5.89 -1.65
N LEU A 94 0.83 6.18 -2.94
CA LEU A 94 1.77 7.03 -3.68
C LEU A 94 1.84 8.45 -3.10
N PHE A 95 0.71 9.04 -2.71
CA PHE A 95 0.66 10.35 -2.07
C PHE A 95 1.41 10.36 -0.73
N TYR A 96 1.21 9.33 0.11
CA TYR A 96 1.92 9.23 1.39
C TYR A 96 3.42 8.97 1.21
N LEU A 97 3.82 8.18 0.20
CA LEU A 97 5.22 8.02 -0.19
C LEU A 97 5.85 9.34 -0.62
N LYS A 98 5.15 10.15 -1.43
CA LYS A 98 5.59 11.50 -1.79
C LYS A 98 5.84 12.35 -0.56
N ARG A 99 4.85 12.41 0.35
CA ARG A 99 4.96 13.18 1.60
C ARG A 99 6.15 12.74 2.43
N HIS A 100 6.32 11.43 2.59
CA HIS A 100 7.42 10.83 3.33
C HIS A 100 8.80 11.19 2.74
N TYR A 101 8.96 11.07 1.43
CA TYR A 101 10.24 11.36 0.77
C TYR A 101 10.56 12.84 0.65
N CYS A 102 9.57 13.74 0.54
CA CYS A 102 9.82 15.19 0.53
C CYS A 102 10.57 15.69 1.78
N GLN A 103 10.55 14.92 2.87
CA GLN A 103 11.21 15.26 4.13
C GLN A 103 12.63 14.69 4.25
N GLN A 104 13.14 13.98 3.24
CA GLN A 104 14.41 13.24 3.29
C GLN A 104 15.45 13.70 2.25
N PRO A 105 16.75 13.57 2.56
CA PRO A 105 17.80 13.70 1.56
C PRO A 105 17.58 12.70 0.41
N GLN A 106 17.72 13.15 -0.83
CA GLN A 106 17.49 12.34 -2.05
C GLN A 106 16.05 11.80 -2.22
N GLY A 107 15.09 12.25 -1.41
CA GLY A 107 13.72 11.73 -1.48
C GLY A 107 13.03 11.98 -2.82
N GLN A 108 13.33 13.10 -3.49
CA GLN A 108 12.80 13.36 -4.83
C GLN A 108 13.20 12.26 -5.83
N ALA A 109 14.46 11.81 -5.81
CA ALA A 109 14.93 10.74 -6.70
C ALA A 109 14.24 9.40 -6.40
N ARG A 110 14.05 9.09 -5.11
CA ARG A 110 13.31 7.89 -4.68
C ARG A 110 11.85 7.93 -5.13
N PHE A 111 11.18 9.06 -4.96
CA PHE A 111 9.80 9.23 -5.39
C PHE A 111 9.63 9.15 -6.92
N LEU A 112 10.58 9.71 -7.67
CA LEU A 112 10.58 9.61 -9.14
C LEU A 112 10.70 8.16 -9.60
N ASN A 113 11.56 7.36 -8.96
CA ASN A 113 11.68 5.93 -9.28
C ASN A 113 10.36 5.16 -9.07
N LEU A 114 9.63 5.46 -7.99
CA LEU A 114 8.30 4.86 -7.75
C LEU A 114 7.27 5.32 -8.77
N SER A 115 7.31 6.60 -9.16
CA SER A 115 6.41 7.15 -10.18
C SER A 115 6.68 6.51 -11.55
N GLN A 116 7.95 6.27 -11.90
CA GLN A 116 8.35 5.55 -13.11
C GLN A 116 7.89 4.09 -13.07
N THR A 117 8.00 3.43 -11.92
CA THR A 117 7.48 2.07 -11.74
C THR A 117 5.97 2.03 -12.03
N LEU A 118 5.19 2.97 -11.48
CA LEU A 118 3.75 3.04 -11.76
C LEU A 118 3.44 3.30 -13.24
N GLN A 119 4.25 4.12 -13.92
CA GLN A 119 4.08 4.38 -15.36
C GLN A 119 4.34 3.16 -16.24
N GLN A 120 5.16 2.21 -15.77
CA GLN A 120 5.47 0.97 -16.48
C GLN A 120 4.40 -0.11 -16.29
N VAL A 121 3.53 0.06 -15.29
CA VAL A 121 2.42 -0.87 -15.04
C VAL A 121 1.51 -0.91 -16.25
N GLN A 122 1.33 -2.11 -16.78
CA GLN A 122 0.35 -2.32 -17.82
C GLN A 122 -1.03 -2.12 -17.21
N ALA A 123 -1.71 -1.04 -17.61
CA ALA A 123 -3.10 -0.83 -17.26
C ALA A 123 -3.89 -2.11 -17.59
N PRO A 124 -4.89 -2.49 -16.79
CA PRO A 124 -5.77 -3.61 -17.10
C PRO A 124 -6.59 -3.24 -18.34
N LEU A 125 -5.99 -3.41 -19.51
CA LEU A 125 -6.64 -3.48 -20.79
C LEU A 125 -7.31 -4.85 -20.77
N GLY A 126 -8.62 -4.84 -20.58
CA GLY A 126 -9.44 -6.07 -20.66
C GLY A 126 -9.27 -6.75 -22.01
#